data_AF-A0A7W1JXY2-F1
#
_entry.id   AF-A0A7W1JXY2-F1
#
_cell.length_a   1.000
_cell.length_b   1.000
_cell.length_c   1.000
_cell.angle_alpha   90.00
_cell.angle_beta   90.00
_cell.angle_gamma   90.00
#
_symmetry.space_group_name_H-M   'P 1'
#
loop_
_entity.id
_entity.type
_entity.pdbx_description
1 polymer ?
#
loop_
_entity_poly.entity_id
_entity_poly.type
_entity_poly.pdbx_seq_one_letter_code
_entity_poly.pdbx_strand_id
1 'polypeptide(L)' 'MADIPAQDPLHEIRCPHCKKTFTAELIAGQTERHRGFKCPHCKLFVPAARAAKSA' A
#
# COMPACT_ATOMS: atom_id res chain seq x y z
N MET A 1 -8.24 -30.03 -3.96
CA MET A 1 -8.86 -28.87 -3.29
C MET A 1 -7.78 -27.81 -3.16
N ALA A 2 -7.86 -26.72 -3.90
CA ALA A 2 -6.87 -25.64 -3.87
C ALA A 2 -7.59 -24.35 -3.49
N ASP A 3 -7.69 -24.10 -2.19
CA ASP A 3 -8.01 -22.78 -1.65
C ASP A 3 -6.67 -22.07 -1.49
N ILE A 4 -6.31 -21.24 -2.46
CA ILE A 4 -5.12 -20.40 -2.38
C ILE A 4 -5.50 -19.23 -1.48
N PRO A 5 -4.87 -19.08 -0.30
CA PRO A 5 -5.25 -18.06 0.65
C PRO A 5 -5.08 -16.69 0.00
N ALA A 6 -6.13 -15.88 0.16
CA ALA A 6 -6.24 -14.49 -0.24
C ALA A 6 -4.88 -13.79 -0.21
N GLN A 7 -4.25 -13.67 -1.38
CA GLN A 7 -3.08 -12.82 -1.54
C GLN A 7 -3.63 -11.40 -1.46
N ASP A 8 -3.39 -10.70 -0.36
CA ASP A 8 -3.64 -9.27 -0.30
C ASP A 8 -2.95 -8.63 -1.52
N PRO A 9 -3.70 -7.99 -2.44
CA PRO A 9 -3.15 -7.53 -3.69
C PRO A 9 -2.02 -6.54 -3.41
N LEU A 10 -0.81 -6.90 -3.84
CA LEU A 10 0.32 -5.99 -3.86
C LEU A 10 -0.03 -4.82 -4.78
N HIS A 11 -0.13 -3.62 -4.22
CA HIS A 11 -0.41 -2.42 -4.99
C HIS A 11 0.89 -1.70 -5.31
N GLU A 12 1.09 -1.35 -6.58
CA GLU A 12 2.12 -0.40 -6.96
C GLU A 12 1.62 1.02 -6.68
N ILE A 13 2.30 1.72 -5.79
CA ILE A 13 1.91 3.05 -5.35
C ILE A 13 3.11 3.98 -5.29
N ARG A 14 2.88 5.25 -5.61
CA ARG A 14 3.92 6.28 -5.57
C ARG A 14 3.96 6.96 -4.21
N CYS A 15 5.12 6.93 -3.55
CA CYS A 15 5.32 7.63 -2.30
C CYS A 15 5.29 9.16 -2.53
N PRO A 16 4.45 9.94 -1.84
CA PRO A 16 4.43 11.40 -2.00
C PRO A 16 5.69 12.09 -1.42
N HIS A 17 6.47 11.40 -0.58
CA HIS A 17 7.67 11.95 0.07
C HIS A 17 8.91 11.83 -0.82
N CYS A 18 9.28 10.61 -1.20
CA CYS A 18 10.46 10.37 -2.05
C CYS A 18 10.12 10.31 -3.54
N LYS A 19 8.83 10.36 -3.92
CA LYS A 19 8.32 10.27 -5.29
C LYS A 19 8.68 8.99 -6.03
N LYS A 20 9.22 7.98 -5.32
CA LYS A 20 9.51 6.64 -5.83
C LYS A 20 8.26 5.78 -5.77
N THR A 21 8.04 5.01 -6.83
CA THR A 21 7.08 3.92 -6.87
C THR A 21 7.59 2.74 -6.05
N PHE A 22 6.68 2.08 -5.36
CA PHE A 22 6.97 0.86 -4.61
C PHE A 22 5.73 -0.02 -4.55
N THR A 23 5.95 -1.33 -4.44
CA THR A 23 4.89 -2.31 -4.30
C THR A 23 4.75 -2.67 -2.83
N ALA A 24 3.54 -2.54 -2.30
CA ALA A 24 3.26 -2.89 -0.91
C ALA A 24 1.84 -3.44 -0.76
N GLU A 25 1.66 -4.29 0.23
CA GLU A 25 0.35 -4.80 0.62
C GLU A 25 -0.44 -3.65 1.27
N LEU A 26 -1.72 -3.53 0.89
CA LEU A 26 -2.59 -2.56 1.53
C LEU A 26 -2.82 -3.01 2.96
N ILE A 27 -2.34 -2.23 3.91
CA ILE A 27 -2.62 -2.46 5.32
C ILE A 27 -4.09 -2.10 5.52
N ALA A 28 -4.99 -3.07 5.41
CA ALA A 28 -6.43 -2.88 5.54
C ALA A 28 -6.80 -2.77 7.03
N GLY A 29 -6.45 -1.64 7.67
CA GLY A 29 -6.86 -1.39 9.04
C GLY A 29 -8.39 -1.31 9.20
N GLN A 30 -8.84 -1.44 10.45
CA GLN A 30 -10.26 -1.44 10.88
C GLN A 30 -11.04 -0.17 10.50
N THR A 31 -10.36 0.88 10.05
CA THR A 31 -10.92 2.19 9.68
C THR A 31 -10.15 2.75 8.50
N GLU A 32 -10.80 3.51 7.61
CA GLU A 32 -10.17 4.09 6.40
C GLU A 32 -8.89 4.88 6.68
N ARG A 33 -8.77 5.52 7.85
CA ARG A 33 -7.55 6.25 8.27
C ARG A 33 -6.33 5.37 8.51
N HIS A 34 -6.56 4.09 8.82
CA HIS A 34 -5.52 3.08 9.00
C HIS A 34 -5.25 2.30 7.70
N ARG A 35 -5.94 2.64 6.60
CA ARG A 35 -5.68 2.05 5.28
C ARG A 35 -4.53 2.76 4.60
N GLY A 36 -3.45 2.03 4.32
CA GLY A 36 -2.28 2.62 3.68
C GLY A 36 -1.14 1.65 3.47
N PHE A 37 0.00 2.20 3.12
CA PHE A 37 1.19 1.48 2.67
C PHE A 37 2.42 1.99 3.42
N LYS A 38 3.33 1.10 3.78
CA LYS A 38 4.60 1.48 4.40
C LYS A 38 5.66 1.62 3.31
N CYS A 39 6.19 2.83 3.13
CA CYS A 39 7.24 3.04 2.14
C CYS A 39 8.57 2.45 2.65
N PRO A 40 9.25 1.55 1.91
CA PRO A 40 10.54 0.99 2.34
C PRO A 40 11.68 2.03 2.32
N HIS A 41 11.55 3.09 1.51
CA HIS A 41 12.56 4.13 1.39
C HIS A 41 12.48 5.18 2.51
N CYS A 42 11.26 5.64 2.82
CA CYS A 42 11.06 6.68 3.83
C CYS A 42 10.76 6.11 5.23
N LYS A 43 10.37 4.82 5.30
CA LYS A 43 9.81 4.18 6.50
C LYS A 43 8.55 4.87 7.05
N LEU A 44 7.96 5.78 6.26
CA LEU A 44 6.74 6.52 6.57
C LEU A 44 5.51 5.74 6.11
N PHE A 45 4.42 5.96 6.84
CA PHE A 45 3.09 5.47 6.47
C PHE A 45 2.48 6.42 5.43
N VAL A 46 2.12 5.85 4.28
CA VAL A 46 1.46 6.54 3.18
C VAL A 46 0.00 6.10 3.16
N PRO A 47 -0.96 6.97 3.54
CA PRO A 47 -2.37 6.59 3.53
C PRO A 47 -2.83 6.28 2.10
N ALA A 48 -3.67 5.27 1.94
CA ALA A 48 -4.12 4.79 0.64
C ALA A 48 -4.83 5.89 -0.17
N ALA A 49 -5.51 6.82 0.49
CA ALA A 49 -6.12 7.99 -0.13
C ALA A 49 -5.11 8.97 -0.77
N ARG A 50 -3.84 8.98 -0.33
CA ARG A 50 -2.77 9.82 -0.89
C ARG A 50 -1.77 9.04 -1.72
N ALA A 51 -1.82 7.72 -1.66
CA ALA A 51 -1.05 6.85 -2.51
C ALA A 51 -1.63 6.96 -3.92
N ALA A 52 -1.00 7.76 -4.78
CA ALA A 52 -1.38 7.82 -6.18
C ALA A 52 -1.19 6.42 -6.76
N LYS A 53 -2.29 5.77 -7.12
CA LYS A 53 -2.27 4.52 -7.87
C LYS A 53 -1.64 4.85 -9.23
N SER A 54 -0.56 4.16 -9.58
CA SER A 54 -0.10 4.14 -10.96
C SER A 54 -1.22 3.42 -11.74
N ALA A 55 -2.07 4.20 -12.43
CA ALA A 55 -3.16 3.67 -13.24
C ALA A 55 -2.62 3.00 -14.51
#